data_AF-A0A2D5XBK8-F1
#
_entry.id   AF-A0A2D5XBK8-F1
#
_cell.length_a   1.000
_cell.length_b   1.000
_cell.length_c   1.000
_cell.angle_alpha   90.00
_cell.angle_beta   90.00
_cell.angle_gamma   90.00
#
_symmetry.space_group_name_H-M   'P 1'
#
loop_
_entity.id
_entity.type
_entity.pdbx_description
1 polymer ?
#
loop_
_entity_poly.entity_id
_entity_poly.type
_entity_poly.pdbx_seq_one_letter_code
_entity_poly.pdbx_strand_id
1 'polypeptide(L)'
;MRKGNLSRAMMALSLVIGVLLLAPLASSLPTGIGGSSIQTAGCNCHNSVADSSVAANIEGFPEEYNASETYELTISFDGGPSQPGNINLGGFNLWASEGVFTPTDGLTSLW
;
A
#
# COMPACT_ATOMS: atom_id res chain seq x y z
N MET A 1 -28.86 33.05 28.90
CA MET A 1 -28.86 32.42 27.56
C MET A 1 -27.48 31.95 27.06
N ARG A 2 -26.34 32.45 27.58
CA ARG A 2 -24.97 32.13 27.08
C ARG A 2 -24.42 30.75 27.50
N LYS A 3 -24.84 30.21 28.66
CA LYS A 3 -24.39 28.89 29.20
C LYS A 3 -24.90 27.68 28.40
N GLY A 4 -26.14 27.72 27.92
CA GLY A 4 -26.74 26.60 27.16
C GLY A 4 -26.06 26.38 25.80
N ASN A 5 -25.66 27.45 25.13
CA ASN A 5 -24.95 27.37 23.86
C ASN A 5 -23.50 26.89 24.06
N LEU A 6 -22.85 27.28 25.16
CA LEU A 6 -21.50 26.83 25.50
C LEU A 6 -21.45 25.33 25.86
N SER A 7 -22.43 24.84 26.63
CA SER A 7 -22.54 23.41 26.99
C SER A 7 -22.83 22.54 25.77
N ARG A 8 -23.72 22.98 24.87
CA ARG A 8 -23.99 22.29 23.60
C ARG A 8 -22.76 22.26 22.69
N ALA A 9 -22.02 23.37 22.61
CA ALA A 9 -20.77 23.45 21.84
C ALA A 9 -19.69 22.51 22.40
N MET A 10 -19.53 22.43 23.73
CA MET A 10 -18.60 21.50 24.37
C MET A 10 -18.97 20.04 24.10
N MET A 11 -20.26 19.69 24.18
CA MET A 11 -20.73 18.34 23.90
C MET A 11 -20.51 17.94 22.43
N ALA A 12 -20.79 18.86 21.50
CA ALA A 12 -20.52 18.65 20.07
C ALA A 12 -19.01 18.50 19.80
N LEU A 13 -18.17 19.32 20.44
CA LEU A 13 -16.72 19.23 20.30
C LEU A 13 -16.17 17.90 20.84
N SER A 14 -16.64 17.45 22.01
CA SER A 14 -16.25 16.15 22.57
C SER A 14 -16.65 14.99 21.66
N LEU A 15 -17.82 15.06 21.02
CA LEU A 15 -18.25 14.07 20.02
C LEU A 15 -17.35 14.07 18.79
N VAL A 16 -17.03 15.25 18.24
CA VAL A 16 -16.15 15.37 17.06
C VAL A 16 -14.75 14.83 17.37
N ILE A 17 -14.19 15.18 18.54
CA ILE A 17 -12.90 14.65 18.98
C ILE A 17 -12.97 13.13 19.15
N GLY A 18 -14.04 12.61 19.77
CA GLY A 18 -14.24 11.17 19.93
C GLY A 18 -14.28 10.41 18.61
N VAL A 19 -14.92 10.96 17.58
CA VAL A 19 -14.96 10.37 16.23
C VAL A 19 -13.59 10.44 15.56
N LEU A 20 -12.87 11.56 15.67
CA LEU A 20 -11.53 11.71 15.09
C LEU A 20 -10.50 10.75 15.70
N LEU A 21 -10.64 10.42 16.99
CA LEU A 21 -9.79 9.42 17.65
C LEU A 21 -9.99 7.99 17.13
N LEU A 22 -11.11 7.72 16.45
CA LEU A 22 -11.41 6.43 15.83
C LEU A 22 -11.05 6.41 14.34
N ALA A 23 -10.67 7.54 13.74
CA ALA A 23 -10.32 7.62 12.34
C ALA A 23 -8.92 7.02 12.09
N PRO A 24 -8.74 6.25 11.00
CA PRO A 24 -7.42 5.74 10.63
C PRO A 24 -6.48 6.91 10.29
N LEU A 25 -5.26 6.87 10.85
CA LEU A 25 -4.24 7.90 10.66
C LEU A 25 -3.68 7.92 9.22
N ALA A 26 -3.79 6.80 8.51
CA ALA A 26 -3.41 6.66 7.12
C ALA A 26 -4.39 5.70 6.42
N SER A 27 -4.69 5.98 5.15
CA SER A 27 -5.39 5.08 4.25
C SER A 27 -4.54 4.90 3.01
N SER A 28 -4.34 3.65 2.59
CA SER A 28 -3.85 3.34 1.25
C SER A 28 -4.96 3.56 0.22
N LEU A 29 -4.59 3.73 -1.05
CA LEU A 29 -5.55 3.73 -2.14
C LEU A 29 -5.94 2.26 -2.43
N PRO A 30 -7.21 1.85 -2.26
CA PRO A 30 -7.60 0.45 -2.34
C PRO A 30 -7.36 -0.21 -3.70
N THR A 31 -7.27 0.60 -4.76
CA THR A 31 -7.02 0.14 -6.14
C THR A 31 -5.53 0.16 -6.51
N GLY A 32 -4.64 0.38 -5.55
CA GLY A 32 -3.22 0.58 -5.82
C GLY A 32 -2.92 1.88 -6.55
N ILE A 33 -1.62 2.19 -6.69
CA ILE A 33 -1.12 3.35 -7.42
C ILE A 33 -0.48 2.85 -8.73
N GLY A 34 -1.00 3.33 -9.86
CA GLY A 34 -0.54 2.93 -11.19
C GLY A 34 -0.29 4.12 -12.12
N GLY A 35 0.09 3.81 -13.36
CA GLY A 35 0.35 4.80 -14.41
C GLY A 35 1.78 4.79 -14.94
N SER A 36 1.98 5.35 -16.13
CA SER A 36 3.26 5.31 -16.85
C SER A 36 4.41 5.98 -16.09
N SER A 37 4.12 6.99 -15.27
CA SER A 37 5.13 7.65 -14.44
C SER A 37 5.67 6.75 -13.33
N ILE A 38 4.84 5.87 -12.76
CA ILE A 38 5.23 4.94 -11.70
C ILE A 38 6.14 3.85 -12.27
N GLN A 39 5.87 3.38 -13.50
CA GLN A 39 6.70 2.37 -14.16
C GLN A 39 8.16 2.83 -14.33
N THR A 40 8.38 4.12 -14.62
CA THR A 40 9.73 4.65 -14.87
C THR A 40 10.37 5.33 -13.65
N ALA A 41 9.57 5.96 -12.80
CA ALA A 41 10.09 6.78 -11.70
C ALA A 41 9.84 6.16 -10.32
N GLY A 42 9.01 5.11 -10.21
CA GLY A 42 8.56 4.57 -8.94
C GLY A 42 7.57 5.48 -8.21
N CYS A 43 7.23 5.10 -6.97
CA CYS A 43 6.31 5.84 -6.12
C CYS A 43 6.99 7.04 -5.46
N ASN A 44 6.66 8.27 -5.88
CA ASN A 44 7.31 9.51 -5.38
C ASN A 44 6.36 10.44 -4.59
N CYS A 45 5.13 10.02 -4.28
CA CYS A 45 4.11 10.92 -3.72
C CYS A 45 4.37 11.38 -2.27
N HIS A 46 5.06 10.57 -1.48
CA HIS A 46 5.32 10.85 -0.06
C HIS A 46 6.81 11.04 0.27
N ASN A 47 7.68 10.41 -0.52
CA ASN A 47 9.11 10.64 -0.53
C ASN A 47 9.64 10.10 -1.87
N SER A 48 10.61 10.79 -2.47
CA SER A 48 11.30 10.30 -3.68
C SER A 48 12.54 9.48 -3.33
N VAL A 49 12.97 9.51 -2.08
CA VAL A 49 14.09 8.72 -1.57
C VAL A 49 13.55 7.44 -0.97
N ALA A 50 14.01 6.30 -1.50
CA ALA A 50 13.68 4.99 -0.96
C ALA A 50 14.24 4.85 0.47
N ASP A 51 13.46 4.22 1.35
CA ASP A 51 13.91 3.90 2.70
C ASP A 51 14.87 2.70 2.65
N SER A 52 16.10 2.88 3.16
CA SER A 52 17.14 1.85 3.15
C SER A 52 16.82 0.64 4.05
N SER A 53 15.82 0.76 4.93
CA SER A 53 15.32 -0.36 5.74
C SER A 53 14.40 -1.30 4.96
N VAL A 54 13.97 -0.91 3.75
CA VAL A 54 13.11 -1.72 2.89
C VAL A 54 13.93 -2.31 1.77
N ALA A 55 13.94 -3.64 1.67
CA ALA A 55 14.57 -4.35 0.56
C ALA A 55 13.54 -5.22 -0.16
N ALA A 56 13.49 -5.16 -1.49
CA ALA A 56 12.63 -5.99 -2.32
C ALA A 56 13.43 -7.15 -2.90
N ASN A 57 12.85 -8.35 -2.91
CA ASN A 57 13.45 -9.55 -3.46
C ASN A 57 12.45 -10.27 -4.39
N ILE A 58 12.95 -10.79 -5.50
CA ILE A 58 12.16 -11.53 -6.48
C ILE A 58 12.93 -12.79 -6.85
N GLU A 59 12.30 -13.93 -6.61
CA GLU A 59 12.85 -15.27 -6.89
C GLU A 59 11.99 -16.02 -7.90
N GLY A 60 12.54 -17.09 -8.49
CA GLY A 60 11.84 -17.95 -9.44
C GLY A 60 12.08 -17.61 -10.91
N PHE A 61 13.00 -16.69 -11.22
CA PHE A 61 13.43 -16.45 -12.60
C PHE A 61 14.18 -17.66 -13.18
N PRO A 62 13.94 -18.00 -14.46
CA PRO A 62 14.76 -18.97 -15.15
C PRO A 62 16.16 -18.43 -15.44
N GLU A 63 17.10 -19.32 -15.74
CA GLU A 63 18.44 -18.92 -16.21
C GLU A 63 18.36 -18.23 -17.59
N GLU A 64 17.46 -18.71 -18.46
CA GLU A 64 17.13 -18.10 -19.74
C GLU A 64 15.61 -17.97 -19.90
N TYR A 65 15.15 -16.79 -20.32
CA TYR A 65 13.72 -16.54 -20.52
C TYR A 65 13.18 -17.21 -21.78
N ASN A 66 12.09 -17.97 -21.65
CA ASN A 66 11.32 -18.49 -22.77
C ASN A 66 9.88 -17.94 -22.73
N ALA A 67 9.48 -17.22 -23.78
CA ALA A 67 8.15 -16.60 -23.88
C ALA A 67 6.98 -17.60 -23.93
N SER A 68 7.25 -18.89 -24.18
CA SER A 68 6.22 -19.94 -24.21
C SER A 68 6.04 -20.65 -22.85
N GLU A 69 6.79 -20.26 -21.84
CA GLU A 69 6.76 -20.88 -20.51
C GLU A 69 6.11 -19.98 -19.46
N THR A 70 5.58 -20.62 -18.42
CA THR A 70 5.06 -19.95 -17.22
C THR A 70 6.03 -20.20 -16.07
N TYR A 71 6.46 -19.11 -15.42
CA TYR A 71 7.34 -19.18 -14.25
C TYR A 71 6.58 -18.78 -13.00
N GLU A 72 6.79 -19.52 -11.91
CA GLU A 72 6.29 -19.16 -10.59
C GLU A 72 7.28 -18.21 -9.94
N LEU A 73 6.84 -16.98 -9.66
CA LEU A 73 7.66 -15.96 -9.04
C LEU A 73 7.25 -15.78 -7.58
N THR A 74 8.25 -15.68 -6.70
CA THR A 74 8.04 -15.29 -5.30
C THR A 74 8.52 -13.87 -5.11
N ILE A 75 7.62 -12.99 -4.66
CA ILE A 75 7.91 -11.59 -4.38
C ILE A 75 7.90 -11.41 -2.87
N SER A 76 9.00 -10.93 -2.30
CA SER A 76 9.13 -10.70 -0.86
C SER A 76 9.80 -9.36 -0.56
N PHE A 77 9.58 -8.88 0.67
CA PHE A 77 10.16 -7.64 1.16
C PHE A 77 10.68 -7.82 2.58
N ASP A 78 11.88 -7.31 2.84
CA ASP A 78 12.37 -7.07 4.19
C ASP A 78 12.00 -5.66 4.64
N GLY A 79 11.68 -5.49 5.93
CA GLY A 79 11.29 -4.22 6.50
C GLY A 79 9.89 -3.75 6.08
N GLY A 80 9.73 -2.45 5.89
CA GLY A 80 8.47 -1.83 5.49
C GLY A 80 7.48 -1.59 6.64
N PRO A 81 6.31 -1.00 6.35
CA PRO A 81 5.31 -0.72 7.36
C PRO A 81 4.73 -2.03 7.92
N SER A 82 4.85 -2.22 9.24
CA SER A 82 4.25 -3.35 9.97
C SER A 82 3.36 -2.83 11.10
N GLN A 83 2.17 -3.42 11.22
CA GLN A 83 1.17 -3.09 12.24
C GLN A 83 0.45 -4.38 12.61
N PRO A 84 0.43 -4.77 13.90
CA PRO A 84 -0.26 -5.97 14.35
C PRO A 84 -1.72 -6.01 13.90
N GLY A 85 -2.14 -7.14 13.32
CA GLY A 85 -3.52 -7.36 12.88
C GLY A 85 -3.91 -6.72 11.55
N ASN A 86 -2.99 -6.03 10.87
CA ASN A 86 -3.21 -5.52 9.51
C ASN A 86 -2.22 -6.16 8.54
N ILE A 87 -2.73 -6.95 7.60
CA ILE A 87 -1.93 -7.64 6.57
C ILE A 87 -1.67 -6.77 5.32
N ASN A 88 -2.35 -5.64 5.18
CA ASN A 88 -2.35 -4.80 3.98
C ASN A 88 -1.88 -3.36 4.30
N LEU A 89 -0.64 -3.24 4.79
CA LEU A 89 -0.06 -1.95 5.20
C LEU A 89 0.78 -1.28 4.12
N GLY A 90 0.93 -1.95 2.99
CA GLY A 90 1.69 -1.47 1.85
C GLY A 90 1.18 -2.09 0.56
N GLY A 91 1.89 -1.79 -0.51
CA GLY A 91 1.70 -2.38 -1.82
C GLY A 91 2.96 -2.15 -2.64
N PHE A 92 3.13 -2.93 -3.68
CA PHE A 92 4.23 -2.77 -4.63
C PHE A 92 3.66 -2.56 -6.02
N ASN A 93 4.47 -1.95 -6.88
CA ASN A 93 4.22 -1.93 -8.31
C ASN A 93 5.21 -2.89 -8.96
N LEU A 94 4.71 -3.90 -9.67
CA LEU A 94 5.51 -4.80 -10.48
C LEU A 94 5.13 -4.58 -11.94
N TRP A 95 6.13 -4.40 -12.78
CA TRP A 95 5.97 -4.17 -14.20
C TRP A 95 6.86 -5.12 -14.99
N ALA A 96 6.32 -5.63 -16.09
CA ALA A 96 7.06 -6.37 -17.09
C ALA A 96 6.74 -5.77 -18.47
N SER A 97 7.74 -5.73 -19.34
CA SER A 97 7.54 -5.32 -20.74
C SER A 97 6.81 -6.39 -21.56
N GLU A 98 6.89 -7.65 -21.13
CA GLU A 98 6.35 -8.82 -21.83
C GLU A 98 5.74 -9.80 -20.81
N GLY A 99 4.80 -10.62 -21.29
CA GLY A 99 4.09 -11.60 -20.46
C GLY A 99 2.97 -10.98 -19.61
N VAL A 100 2.36 -11.82 -18.77
CA VAL A 100 1.28 -11.42 -17.86
C VAL A 100 1.52 -12.03 -16.49
N PHE A 101 1.27 -11.27 -15.44
CA PHE A 101 1.26 -11.78 -14.08
C PHE A 101 -0.10 -12.39 -13.74
N THR A 102 -0.10 -13.42 -12.90
CA THR A 102 -1.33 -14.01 -12.33
C THR A 102 -1.06 -14.30 -10.85
N PRO A 103 -1.81 -13.71 -9.89
CA PRO A 103 -1.65 -13.99 -8.47
C PRO A 103 -2.01 -15.44 -8.13
N THR A 104 -1.24 -16.07 -7.25
CA THR A 104 -1.44 -17.47 -6.82
C THR A 104 -1.69 -17.62 -5.32
N ASP A 105 -1.40 -16.60 -4.51
CA ASP A 105 -1.47 -16.64 -3.04
C ASP A 105 -2.86 -16.30 -2.45
N GLY A 106 -3.78 -15.78 -3.28
CA GLY A 106 -5.10 -15.32 -2.86
C GLY A 106 -5.10 -14.05 -1.99
N LEU A 107 -3.93 -13.44 -1.79
CA LEU A 107 -3.75 -12.19 -1.03
C LEU A 107 -3.37 -11.03 -1.94
N THR A 108 -2.72 -11.35 -3.07
CA THR A 108 -2.30 -10.39 -4.08
C THR A 108 -3.42 -10.16 -5.10
N SER A 109 -3.64 -8.90 -5.45
CA SER A 109 -4.60 -8.46 -6.46
C SER A 109 -3.90 -7.66 -7.56
N LEU A 110 -4.29 -7.87 -8.81
CA LEU A 110 -3.85 -7.07 -9.95
C LEU A 110 -4.90 -5.99 -10.23
N TRP A 111 -4.43 -4.78 -10.56
CA TRP A 111 -5.25 -3.60 -10.84
C TRP A 111 -4.85 -2.95 -12.15
#